data_AF-A0A1X7HD70-F1
#
_entry.id   AF-A0A1X7HD70-F1
#
_cell.length_a   1.000
_cell.length_b   1.000
_cell.length_c   1.000
_cell.angle_alpha   90.00
_cell.angle_beta   90.00
_cell.angle_gamma   90.00
#
_symmetry.space_group_name_H-M   'P 1'
#
loop_
_entity.id
_entity.type
_entity.pdbx_description
1 polymer ?
#
loop_
_entity_poly.entity_id
_entity_poly.type
_entity_poly.pdbx_seq_one_letter_code
_entity_poly.pdbx_strand_id
1 'polypeptide(L)'
;MSTGVIIALIVIVAVVVAVLAVLTVRARGAHGGGGLKRRFGPEYDRAVARHDGDVQAAERELAALVERHGGLRERPLEPAERERYEARWTATQEHFVDSPREAVAEADRLVAELAGARGFPDAAQYEEQVAALSVHHARHVQGYRSVHRFAGAQGKADGTADGSSDAAAPGTEDLRGALLEARALFEDLLAPARGEVTSKKTETTTTATARRDGHSRHLPRAFQRHQPKES
;
A
#
# COMPACT_ATOMS: atom_id res chain seq x y z
N MET A 1 12.43 -55.77 2.36
CA MET A 1 12.32 -54.52 1.59
C MET A 1 13.71 -53.89 1.53
N SER A 2 14.40 -54.01 0.41
CA SER A 2 15.79 -53.55 0.28
C SER A 2 15.85 -52.03 0.46
N THR A 3 16.76 -51.55 1.29
CA THR A 3 16.99 -50.11 1.56
C THR A 3 17.11 -49.28 0.27
N GLY A 4 17.64 -49.86 -0.80
CA GLY A 4 17.70 -49.23 -2.13
C GLY A 4 16.32 -48.92 -2.75
N VAL A 5 15.29 -49.72 -2.49
CA VAL A 5 13.93 -49.48 -2.99
C VAL A 5 13.29 -48.29 -2.25
N ILE A 6 13.55 -48.14 -0.95
CA ILE A 6 13.05 -47.03 -0.15
C ILE A 6 13.71 -45.72 -0.58
N ILE A 7 15.03 -45.73 -0.80
CA ILE A 7 15.77 -44.54 -1.26
C ILE A 7 15.29 -44.11 -2.65
N ALA A 8 15.13 -45.05 -3.59
CA ALA A 8 14.64 -44.74 -4.93
C ALA A 8 13.25 -44.09 -4.92
N LEU A 9 12.35 -44.56 -4.04
CA LEU A 9 11.00 -44.03 -3.93
C LEU A 9 10.97 -42.61 -3.36
N ILE A 10 11.83 -42.31 -2.37
CA ILE A 10 11.97 -40.96 -1.80
C ILE A 10 12.46 -39.97 -2.87
N VAL A 11 13.45 -40.36 -3.68
CA VAL A 11 13.97 -39.51 -4.76
C VAL A 11 12.90 -39.21 -5.81
N ILE A 12 12.10 -40.19 -6.21
CA ILE A 12 11.01 -40.00 -7.17
C ILE A 12 9.96 -39.04 -6.61
N VAL A 13 9.55 -39.21 -5.34
CA VAL A 13 8.59 -38.31 -4.69
C VAL A 13 9.15 -36.89 -4.60
N ALA A 14 10.43 -36.72 -4.25
CA ALA A 14 11.07 -35.41 -4.21
C ALA A 14 11.09 -34.73 -5.59
N VAL A 15 11.38 -35.48 -6.67
CA VAL A 15 11.34 -34.97 -8.04
C VAL A 15 9.91 -34.60 -8.46
N VAL A 16 8.91 -35.43 -8.15
CA VAL A 16 7.51 -35.13 -8.47
C VAL A 16 7.02 -33.89 -7.72
N VAL A 17 7.37 -33.74 -6.44
CA VAL A 17 7.04 -32.54 -5.65
C VAL A 17 7.75 -31.30 -6.22
N ALA A 18 9.01 -31.41 -6.62
CA ALA A 18 9.75 -30.32 -7.26
C ALA A 18 9.11 -29.91 -8.60
N VAL A 19 8.73 -30.90 -9.43
CA VAL A 19 8.06 -30.65 -10.72
C VAL A 19 6.69 -30.00 -10.50
N LEU A 20 5.89 -30.50 -9.55
CA LEU A 20 4.59 -29.91 -9.21
C LEU A 20 4.74 -28.48 -8.66
N ALA A 21 5.76 -28.22 -7.83
CA ALA A 21 6.05 -26.87 -7.34
C ALA A 21 6.36 -25.91 -8.50
N VAL A 22 7.22 -26.31 -9.44
CA VAL A 22 7.56 -25.50 -10.63
C VAL A 22 6.33 -25.27 -11.52
N LEU A 23 5.48 -26.29 -11.70
CA LEU A 23 4.25 -26.18 -12.50
C LEU A 23 3.22 -25.25 -11.86
N THR A 24 3.07 -25.23 -10.53
CA THR A 24 2.14 -24.30 -9.85
C THR A 24 2.61 -22.85 -9.88
N VAL A 25 3.93 -22.62 -9.92
CA VAL A 25 4.51 -21.28 -10.12
C VAL A 25 4.29 -20.82 -11.57
N ARG A 26 4.48 -21.71 -12.56
CA ARG A 26 4.23 -21.40 -13.98
C ARG A 26 2.75 -21.22 -14.33
N ALA A 27 1.85 -22.05 -13.77
CA ALA A 27 0.42 -22.01 -14.07
C ALA A 27 -0.29 -20.76 -13.51
N ARG A 28 0.28 -20.11 -12.48
CA ARG A 28 -0.19 -18.80 -11.99
C ARG A 28 0.06 -17.65 -12.98
N GLY A 29 0.93 -17.84 -13.98
CA GLY A 29 1.28 -16.81 -14.97
C GLY A 29 0.30 -16.65 -16.14
N ALA A 30 -0.57 -17.64 -16.42
CA ALA A 30 -1.34 -17.66 -17.66
C ALA A 30 -2.75 -17.01 -17.59
N HIS A 31 -3.23 -16.64 -16.40
CA HIS A 31 -4.58 -16.07 -16.19
C HIS A 31 -4.56 -14.73 -15.43
N GLY A 32 -3.41 -14.04 -15.41
CA GLY A 32 -3.08 -13.01 -14.41
C GLY A 32 -3.53 -11.57 -14.70
N GLY A 33 -3.87 -11.22 -15.94
CA GLY A 33 -4.09 -9.82 -16.32
C GLY A 33 -5.21 -9.10 -15.57
N GLY A 34 -6.34 -9.79 -15.35
CA GLY A 34 -7.46 -9.23 -14.57
C GLY A 34 -7.15 -9.06 -13.07
N GLY A 35 -6.22 -9.85 -12.54
CA GLY A 35 -5.74 -9.73 -11.16
C GLY A 35 -4.81 -8.53 -10.99
N LEU A 36 -3.84 -8.40 -11.89
CA LEU A 36 -2.87 -7.30 -11.87
C LEU A 36 -3.53 -5.95 -12.14
N LYS A 37 -4.38 -5.85 -13.16
CA LYS A 37 -5.11 -4.61 -13.45
C LYS A 37 -5.97 -4.15 -12.28
N ARG A 38 -6.67 -5.06 -11.59
CA ARG A 38 -7.46 -4.73 -10.40
C ARG A 38 -6.59 -4.28 -9.22
N ARG A 39 -5.41 -4.88 -9.04
CA ARG A 39 -4.49 -4.56 -7.94
C ARG A 39 -3.78 -3.22 -8.15
N PHE A 40 -3.24 -3.02 -9.36
CA PHE A 40 -2.42 -1.86 -9.69
C PHE A 40 -3.23 -0.66 -10.17
N GLY A 41 -4.41 -0.87 -10.74
CA GLY A 41 -5.28 0.21 -11.23
C GLY A 41 -4.53 1.14 -12.18
N PRO A 42 -4.40 2.44 -11.88
CA PRO A 42 -3.65 3.39 -12.72
C PRO A 42 -2.19 2.99 -13.01
N GLU A 43 -1.55 2.25 -12.10
CA GLU A 43 -0.17 1.80 -12.29
C GLU A 43 -0.05 0.73 -13.38
N TYR A 44 -1.13 -0.02 -13.63
CA TYR A 44 -1.20 -0.95 -14.75
C TYR A 44 -1.17 -0.20 -16.08
N ASP A 45 -2.04 0.80 -16.23
CA ASP A 45 -2.12 1.60 -17.44
C ASP A 45 -0.80 2.37 -17.68
N ARG A 46 -0.17 2.87 -16.61
CA ARG A 46 1.17 3.48 -16.65
C ARG A 46 2.25 2.49 -17.10
N ALA A 47 2.24 1.26 -16.60
CA ALA A 47 3.20 0.24 -17.01
C ALA A 47 3.04 -0.11 -18.50
N VAL A 48 1.81 -0.30 -18.96
CA VAL A 48 1.50 -0.55 -20.38
C VAL A 48 1.98 0.61 -21.26
N ALA A 49 1.73 1.86 -20.84
CA ALA A 49 2.20 3.03 -21.58
C ALA A 49 3.73 3.13 -21.65
N ARG A 50 4.45 2.71 -20.60
CA ARG A 50 5.93 2.68 -20.60
C ARG A 50 6.52 1.61 -21.52
N HIS A 51 5.77 0.57 -21.83
CA HIS A 51 6.18 -0.51 -22.74
C HIS A 51 5.54 -0.34 -24.13
N ASP A 52 5.23 0.89 -24.54
CA ASP A 52 4.68 1.22 -25.87
C ASP A 52 3.40 0.43 -26.22
N GLY A 53 2.60 0.08 -25.20
CA GLY A 53 1.39 -0.73 -25.37
C GLY A 53 1.60 -2.25 -25.28
N ASP A 54 2.83 -2.73 -25.09
CA ASP A 54 3.11 -4.15 -24.84
C ASP A 54 2.62 -4.56 -23.45
N VAL A 55 1.39 -5.09 -23.43
CA VAL A 55 0.74 -5.61 -22.23
C VAL A 55 1.52 -6.76 -21.60
N GLN A 56 2.15 -7.63 -22.38
CA GLN A 56 2.88 -8.78 -21.82
C GLN A 56 4.15 -8.34 -21.10
N ALA A 57 4.88 -7.37 -21.66
CA ALA A 57 6.04 -6.77 -21.00
C ALA A 57 5.63 -6.07 -19.69
N ALA A 58 4.56 -5.28 -19.71
CA ALA A 58 4.03 -4.60 -18.53
C ALA A 58 3.59 -5.59 -17.44
N GLU A 59 2.84 -6.64 -17.78
CA GLU A 59 2.40 -7.64 -16.81
C GLU A 59 3.58 -8.42 -16.20
N ARG A 60 4.62 -8.71 -16.97
CA ARG A 60 5.85 -9.34 -16.45
C ARG A 60 6.56 -8.44 -15.44
N GLU A 61 6.68 -7.15 -15.72
CA GLU A 61 7.28 -6.18 -14.78
C GLU A 61 6.45 -6.11 -13.48
N LEU A 62 5.13 -5.94 -13.60
CA LEU A 62 4.24 -5.84 -12.44
C LEU A 62 4.24 -7.13 -11.61
N ALA A 63 4.30 -8.29 -12.25
CA ALA A 63 4.42 -9.57 -11.56
C ALA A 63 5.75 -9.66 -10.78
N ALA A 64 6.86 -9.24 -11.38
CA ALA A 64 8.16 -9.20 -10.71
C ALA A 64 8.17 -8.23 -9.52
N LEU A 65 7.47 -7.09 -9.62
CA LEU A 65 7.30 -6.18 -8.49
C LEU A 65 6.51 -6.82 -7.34
N VAL A 66 5.42 -7.53 -7.65
CA VAL A 66 4.65 -8.27 -6.63
C VAL A 66 5.49 -9.37 -5.99
N GLU A 67 6.31 -10.08 -6.77
CA GLU A 67 7.20 -11.11 -6.24
C GLU A 67 8.22 -10.52 -5.24
N ARG A 68 8.83 -9.37 -5.56
CA ARG A 68 9.82 -8.73 -4.69
C ARG A 68 9.21 -8.06 -3.46
N HIS A 69 8.12 -7.32 -3.64
CA HIS A 69 7.60 -6.41 -2.60
C HIS A 69 6.27 -6.85 -2.00
N GLY A 70 5.58 -7.84 -2.59
CA GLY A 70 4.24 -8.24 -2.16
C GLY A 70 4.18 -8.81 -0.74
N GLY A 71 5.30 -9.31 -0.21
CA GLY A 71 5.43 -9.80 1.16
C GLY A 71 5.71 -8.71 2.22
N LEU A 72 5.95 -7.47 1.80
CA LEU A 72 6.23 -6.36 2.72
C LEU A 72 5.01 -6.11 3.62
N ARG A 73 5.25 -6.04 4.92
CA ARG A 73 4.22 -5.72 5.92
C ARG A 73 4.44 -4.32 6.44
N GLU A 74 3.41 -3.49 6.27
CA GLU A 74 3.46 -2.10 6.72
C GLU A 74 3.48 -2.07 8.26
N ARG A 75 4.45 -1.36 8.85
CA ARG A 75 4.64 -1.19 10.29
C ARG A 75 3.65 -0.17 10.86
N PRO A 76 2.91 -0.46 11.93
CA PRO A 76 1.99 0.51 12.50
C PRO A 76 2.75 1.75 13.00
N LEU A 77 2.08 2.90 12.94
CA LEU A 77 2.60 4.16 13.49
C LEU A 77 2.02 4.36 14.88
N GLU A 78 2.87 4.76 15.81
CA GLU A 78 2.42 5.24 17.10
C GLU A 78 1.54 6.50 16.93
N PRO A 79 0.50 6.69 17.75
CA PRO A 79 -0.39 7.85 17.64
C PRO A 79 0.36 9.19 17.65
N ALA A 80 1.39 9.30 18.50
CA ALA A 80 2.21 10.51 18.58
C ALA A 80 3.06 10.75 17.31
N GLU A 81 3.50 9.69 16.62
CA GLU A 81 4.22 9.84 15.34
C GLU A 81 3.27 10.29 14.24
N ARG A 82 2.06 9.72 14.19
CA ARG A 82 1.00 10.14 13.26
C ARG A 82 0.70 11.63 13.42
N GLU A 83 0.45 12.10 14.64
CA GLU A 83 0.19 13.51 14.93
C GLU A 83 1.34 14.42 14.49
N ARG A 84 2.59 13.98 14.69
CA ARG A 84 3.78 14.73 14.22
C ARG A 84 3.84 14.83 12.70
N TYR A 85 3.57 13.74 11.98
CA TYR A 85 3.54 13.75 10.53
C TYR A 85 2.42 14.65 10.01
N GLU A 86 1.21 14.56 10.59
CA GLU A 86 0.08 15.43 10.24
C GLU A 86 0.42 16.92 10.44
N ALA A 87 0.98 17.28 11.59
CA ALA A 87 1.39 18.66 11.86
C ALA A 87 2.46 19.16 10.88
N ARG A 88 3.45 18.33 10.54
CA ARG A 88 4.47 18.66 9.53
C ARG A 88 3.85 18.86 8.15
N TRP A 89 2.88 18.01 7.79
CA TRP A 89 2.18 18.15 6.52
C TRP A 89 1.41 19.48 6.44
N THR A 90 0.69 19.85 7.51
CA THR A 90 0.01 21.15 7.59
C THR A 90 0.99 22.31 7.44
N ALA A 91 2.12 22.28 8.16
CA ALA A 91 3.14 23.32 8.04
C ALA A 91 3.69 23.44 6.62
N THR A 92 3.93 22.32 5.92
CA THR A 92 4.34 22.33 4.51
C THR A 92 3.27 22.94 3.59
N GLN A 93 1.98 22.70 3.86
CA GLN A 93 0.90 23.34 3.09
C GLN A 93 0.81 24.85 3.34
N GLU A 94 1.04 25.31 4.57
CA GLU A 94 1.11 26.73 4.89
C GLU A 94 2.29 27.40 4.19
N HIS A 95 3.47 26.75 4.23
CA HIS A 95 4.68 27.23 3.58
C HIS A 95 4.53 27.34 2.05
N PHE A 96 3.64 26.55 1.44
CA PHE A 96 3.38 26.62 0.00
C PHE A 96 2.92 28.00 -0.46
N VAL A 97 2.24 28.78 0.39
CA VAL A 97 1.76 30.12 0.04
C VAL A 97 2.92 31.07 -0.25
N ASP A 98 3.98 30.97 0.55
CA ASP A 98 5.16 31.84 0.46
C ASP A 98 6.21 31.26 -0.49
N SER A 99 6.46 29.94 -0.39
CA SER A 99 7.49 29.22 -1.14
C SER A 99 6.94 27.92 -1.76
N PRO A 100 6.16 27.98 -2.86
CA PRO A 100 5.57 26.78 -3.49
C PRO A 100 6.57 25.68 -3.83
N ARG A 101 7.76 26.08 -4.28
CA ARG A 101 8.83 25.17 -4.68
C ARG A 101 9.42 24.44 -3.46
N GLU A 102 9.76 25.17 -2.42
CA GLU A 102 10.34 24.61 -1.20
C GLU A 102 9.35 23.68 -0.50
N ALA A 103 8.07 24.07 -0.44
CA ALA A 103 7.00 23.24 0.09
C ALA A 103 6.84 21.90 -0.65
N VAL A 104 6.96 21.87 -1.98
CA VAL A 104 6.94 20.61 -2.74
C VAL A 104 8.16 19.73 -2.42
N ALA A 105 9.34 20.32 -2.23
CA ALA A 105 10.54 19.58 -1.83
C ALA A 105 10.47 19.08 -0.37
N GLU A 106 9.79 19.80 0.51
CA GLU A 106 9.45 19.31 1.86
C GLU A 106 8.45 18.16 1.80
N ALA A 107 7.40 18.25 0.98
CA ALA A 107 6.42 17.20 0.82
C ALA A 107 7.04 15.91 0.29
N ASP A 108 7.97 16.00 -0.66
CA ASP A 108 8.75 14.87 -1.17
C ASP A 108 9.49 14.14 -0.04
N ARG A 109 10.28 14.88 0.76
CA ARG A 109 11.00 14.34 1.91
C ARG A 109 10.06 13.74 2.95
N LEU A 110 8.95 14.43 3.25
CA LEU A 110 7.99 13.99 4.25
C LEU A 110 7.31 12.67 3.86
N VAL A 111 6.94 12.50 2.59
CA VAL A 111 6.39 11.24 2.06
C VAL A 111 7.44 10.12 2.13
N ALA A 112 8.69 10.40 1.74
CA ALA A 112 9.78 9.43 1.78
C ALA A 112 10.07 8.93 3.21
N GLU A 113 10.14 9.86 4.17
CA GLU A 113 10.33 9.55 5.59
C GLU A 113 9.17 8.73 6.16
N LEU A 114 7.93 9.13 5.86
CA LEU A 114 6.73 8.42 6.32
C LEU A 114 6.68 6.99 5.76
N ALA A 115 6.97 6.81 4.48
CA ALA A 115 7.06 5.49 3.86
C ALA A 115 8.13 4.63 4.56
N GLY A 116 9.31 5.18 4.83
CA GLY A 116 10.37 4.49 5.59
C GLY A 116 9.92 4.08 7.00
N ALA A 117 9.23 4.97 7.73
CA ALA A 117 8.67 4.68 9.05
C ALA A 117 7.64 3.52 9.00
N ARG A 118 6.86 3.45 7.91
CA ARG A 118 5.92 2.36 7.63
C ARG A 118 6.60 1.07 7.16
N GLY A 119 7.92 1.03 7.06
CA GLY A 119 8.69 -0.17 6.71
C GLY A 119 8.89 -0.39 5.21
N PHE A 120 8.63 0.63 4.38
CA PHE A 120 9.05 0.64 2.98
C PHE A 120 10.58 0.88 2.89
N PRO A 121 11.20 0.61 1.72
CA PRO A 121 12.61 0.93 1.48
C PRO A 121 12.98 2.37 1.86
N ASP A 122 14.26 2.59 2.16
CA ASP A 122 14.75 3.87 2.68
C ASP A 122 14.54 5.02 1.68
N ALA A 123 14.39 6.25 2.20
CA ALA A 123 14.22 7.46 1.41
C ALA A 123 15.37 7.70 0.41
N ALA A 124 16.59 7.24 0.71
CA ALA A 124 17.73 7.31 -0.21
C ALA A 124 17.58 6.40 -1.44
N GLN A 125 16.65 5.43 -1.41
CA GLN A 125 16.41 4.45 -2.47
C GLN A 125 15.09 4.73 -3.20
N TYR A 126 14.91 5.96 -3.71
CA TYR A 126 13.65 6.42 -4.32
C TYR A 126 12.99 5.40 -5.27
N GLU A 127 13.75 4.86 -6.24
CA GLU A 127 13.19 3.91 -7.22
C GLU A 127 12.68 2.62 -6.57
N GLU A 128 13.41 2.10 -5.59
CA GLU A 128 13.02 0.89 -4.84
C GLU A 128 11.81 1.17 -3.93
N GLN A 129 11.78 2.35 -3.30
CA GLN A 129 10.68 2.78 -2.46
C GLN A 129 9.40 2.96 -3.29
N VAL A 130 9.48 3.61 -4.46
CA VAL A 130 8.37 3.75 -5.41
C VAL A 130 7.91 2.39 -5.92
N ALA A 131 8.83 1.49 -6.26
CA ALA A 131 8.51 0.12 -6.68
C ALA A 131 7.69 -0.63 -5.61
N ALA A 132 8.09 -0.52 -4.34
CA ALA A 132 7.36 -1.09 -3.23
C ALA A 132 5.98 -0.42 -3.01
N LEU A 133 5.93 0.92 -3.05
CA LEU A 133 4.68 1.69 -2.92
C LEU A 133 3.69 1.39 -4.05
N SER A 134 4.15 1.16 -5.28
CA SER A 134 3.28 0.74 -6.40
C SER A 134 2.55 -0.58 -6.12
N VAL A 135 3.11 -1.47 -5.32
CA VAL A 135 2.49 -2.78 -5.00
C VAL A 135 1.41 -2.68 -3.93
N HIS A 136 1.53 -1.73 -3.00
CA HIS A 136 0.69 -1.60 -1.79
C HIS A 136 -0.26 -0.40 -1.81
N HIS A 137 0.15 0.69 -2.48
CA HIS A 137 -0.49 2.00 -2.58
C HIS A 137 -0.61 2.47 -4.04
N ALA A 138 -0.86 1.53 -4.95
CA ALA A 138 -0.87 1.74 -6.41
C ALA A 138 -1.73 2.93 -6.88
N ARG A 139 -2.85 3.21 -6.20
CA ARG A 139 -3.76 4.28 -6.59
C ARG A 139 -3.22 5.69 -6.31
N HIS A 140 -2.23 5.82 -5.41
CA HIS A 140 -1.79 7.12 -4.90
C HIS A 140 -0.29 7.37 -5.11
N VAL A 141 0.52 6.35 -5.43
CA VAL A 141 1.97 6.46 -5.66
C VAL A 141 2.35 7.49 -6.74
N GLN A 142 1.44 7.81 -7.66
CA GLN A 142 1.63 8.86 -8.65
C GLN A 142 1.96 10.22 -8.00
N GLY A 143 1.30 10.56 -6.89
CA GLY A 143 1.55 11.83 -6.20
C GLY A 143 2.98 11.96 -5.70
N TYR A 144 3.58 10.87 -5.22
CA TYR A 144 4.99 10.86 -4.83
C TYR A 144 5.90 11.14 -6.03
N ARG A 145 5.65 10.49 -7.17
CA ARG A 145 6.43 10.75 -8.40
C ARG A 145 6.27 12.17 -8.92
N SER A 146 5.12 12.79 -8.70
CA SER A 146 4.85 14.17 -9.09
C SER A 146 5.69 15.14 -8.24
N VAL A 147 5.64 15.04 -6.90
CA VAL A 147 6.45 15.91 -6.02
C VAL A 147 7.95 15.66 -6.17
N HIS A 148 8.39 14.41 -6.34
CA HIS A 148 9.80 14.07 -6.50
C HIS A 148 10.42 14.68 -7.76
N ARG A 149 9.67 14.69 -8.87
CA ARG A 149 10.11 15.30 -10.13
C ARG A 149 10.40 16.80 -9.95
N PHE A 150 9.52 17.51 -9.24
CA PHE A 150 9.66 18.94 -9.01
C PHE A 150 10.71 19.27 -7.93
N ALA A 151 10.89 18.40 -6.93
CA ALA A 151 11.96 18.51 -5.96
C ALA A 151 13.34 18.33 -6.61
N GLY A 152 13.51 17.30 -7.45
CA GLY A 152 14.76 17.02 -8.17
C GLY A 152 15.13 18.06 -9.24
N ALA A 153 14.15 18.79 -9.77
CA ALA A 153 14.38 19.88 -10.72
C ALA A 153 15.00 21.13 -10.07
N GLN A 154 14.75 21.37 -8.78
CA GLN A 154 15.32 22.53 -8.06
C GLN A 154 16.83 22.42 -7.86
N GLY A 155 17.31 21.23 -7.49
CA GLY A 155 18.76 20.99 -7.34
C GLY A 155 19.56 21.13 -8.64
N LYS A 156 18.89 21.14 -9.80
CA LYS A 156 19.53 21.35 -11.12
C LYS A 156 19.45 22.80 -11.60
N ALA A 157 18.43 23.55 -11.19
CA ALA A 157 18.22 24.93 -11.65
C ALA A 157 19.25 25.92 -11.07
N ASP A 158 19.79 25.65 -9.88
CA ASP A 158 20.83 26.50 -9.25
C ASP A 158 22.23 26.34 -9.88
N GLY A 159 22.42 25.40 -10.83
CA GLY A 159 23.74 25.03 -11.35
C GLY A 159 24.04 25.36 -12.81
N THR A 160 23.06 25.76 -13.62
CA THR A 160 23.28 26.01 -15.05
C THR A 160 22.49 27.21 -15.56
N ALA A 161 23.14 28.38 -15.53
CA ALA A 161 22.82 29.51 -16.38
C ALA A 161 23.32 29.24 -17.82
N ASP A 162 22.90 28.13 -18.43
CA ASP A 162 23.06 27.91 -19.86
C ASP A 162 21.66 27.85 -20.47
N GLY A 163 21.32 28.90 -21.20
CA GLY A 163 19.97 29.25 -21.63
C GLY A 163 19.43 28.38 -22.77
N SER A 164 19.41 27.06 -22.58
CA SER A 164 18.80 26.13 -23.53
C SER A 164 17.94 25.07 -22.83
N SER A 165 16.80 25.49 -22.27
CA SER A 165 15.68 24.57 -22.11
C SER A 165 14.37 25.32 -22.28
N ASP A 166 13.65 25.02 -23.37
CA ASP A 166 12.24 25.35 -23.60
C ASP A 166 11.29 24.72 -22.55
N ALA A 167 11.82 24.06 -21.51
CA ALA A 167 11.07 23.66 -20.35
C ALA A 167 10.87 24.88 -19.44
N ALA A 168 9.79 25.63 -19.68
CA ALA A 168 9.33 26.65 -18.75
C ALA A 168 9.29 26.07 -17.32
N ALA A 169 9.80 26.84 -16.36
CA ALA A 169 9.79 26.42 -14.97
C ALA A 169 8.33 26.10 -14.55
N PRO A 170 8.09 25.05 -13.74
CA PRO A 170 6.74 24.62 -13.42
C PRO A 170 5.93 25.76 -12.80
N GLY A 171 4.69 25.90 -13.26
CA GLY A 171 3.78 26.91 -12.73
C GLY A 171 3.33 26.56 -11.30
N THR A 172 2.90 27.55 -10.53
CA THR A 172 2.39 27.34 -9.18
C THR A 172 1.21 26.37 -9.15
N GLU A 173 0.37 26.34 -10.19
CA GLU A 173 -0.75 25.41 -10.27
C GLU A 173 -0.30 23.95 -10.48
N ASP A 174 0.77 23.72 -11.25
CA ASP A 174 1.35 22.37 -11.41
C ASP A 174 1.89 21.86 -10.07
N LEU A 175 2.55 22.74 -9.32
CA LEU A 175 3.07 22.44 -7.97
C LEU A 175 1.93 22.16 -6.98
N ARG A 176 0.84 22.93 -7.06
CA ARG A 176 -0.36 22.70 -6.25
C ARG A 176 -0.97 21.33 -6.57
N GLY A 177 -1.11 21.00 -7.85
CA GLY A 177 -1.62 19.70 -8.30
C GLY A 177 -0.79 18.54 -7.76
N ALA A 178 0.55 18.63 -7.84
CA ALA A 178 1.45 17.63 -7.30
C ALA A 178 1.30 17.46 -5.77
N LEU A 179 1.18 18.57 -5.03
CA LEU A 179 1.00 18.53 -3.58
C LEU A 179 -0.33 17.87 -3.19
N LEU A 180 -1.40 18.11 -3.95
CA LEU A 180 -2.72 17.47 -3.74
C LEU A 180 -2.67 15.97 -4.04
N GLU A 181 -1.99 15.54 -5.11
CA GLU A 181 -1.82 14.12 -5.40
C GLU A 181 -0.98 13.43 -4.31
N ALA A 182 0.10 14.08 -3.84
CA ALA A 182 0.94 13.56 -2.78
C ALA A 182 0.20 13.46 -1.45
N ARG A 183 -0.73 14.40 -1.16
CA ARG A 183 -1.62 14.32 0.02
C ARG A 183 -2.37 12.99 0.07
N ALA A 184 -2.89 12.53 -1.06
CA ALA A 184 -3.67 11.30 -1.10
C ALA A 184 -2.83 10.08 -0.69
N LEU A 185 -1.56 10.03 -1.11
CA LEU A 185 -0.64 8.98 -0.68
C LEU A 185 -0.28 9.12 0.80
N PHE A 186 0.02 10.34 1.23
CA PHE A 186 0.38 10.63 2.60
C PHE A 186 -0.72 10.17 3.58
N GLU A 187 -1.98 10.47 3.28
CA GLU A 187 -3.14 10.04 4.09
C GLU A 187 -3.32 8.51 4.08
N ASP A 188 -3.12 7.86 2.93
CA ASP A 188 -3.17 6.40 2.83
C ASP A 188 -2.04 5.73 3.65
N LEU A 189 -0.86 6.36 3.71
CA LEU A 189 0.25 5.91 4.55
C LEU A 189 -0.01 6.16 6.04
N LEU A 190 -0.71 7.23 6.42
CA LEU A 190 -1.12 7.45 7.80
C LEU A 190 -2.23 6.48 8.23
N ALA A 191 -3.09 6.03 7.32
CA ALA A 191 -4.19 5.13 7.67
C ALA A 191 -3.68 3.89 8.46
N PRO A 192 -4.43 3.44 9.48
CA PRO A 192 -4.04 2.28 10.27
C PRO A 192 -3.80 1.08 9.36
N ALA A 193 -2.75 0.31 9.66
CA ALA A 193 -2.36 -0.80 8.81
C ALA A 193 -3.54 -1.79 8.69
N ARG A 194 -3.78 -2.32 7.49
CA ARG A 194 -4.94 -3.18 7.17
C ARG A 194 -5.11 -4.42 8.09
N GLY A 195 -4.11 -4.78 8.90
CA GLY A 195 -4.16 -5.86 9.89
C GLY A 195 -4.56 -5.47 11.32
N GLU A 196 -4.60 -4.19 11.69
CA GLU A 196 -4.90 -3.76 13.07
C GLU A 196 -6.40 -3.70 13.37
N VAL A 197 -7.22 -3.43 12.36
CA VAL A 197 -8.67 -3.24 12.51
C VAL A 197 -9.36 -4.52 12.99
N THR A 198 -8.82 -5.70 12.66
CA THR A 198 -9.35 -7.00 13.08
C THR A 198 -9.01 -7.34 14.54
N SER A 199 -7.89 -6.85 15.09
CA SER A 199 -7.44 -7.24 16.43
C SER A 199 -8.17 -6.47 17.54
N LYS A 200 -8.44 -5.17 17.34
CA LYS A 200 -9.16 -4.34 18.33
C LYS A 200 -10.63 -4.71 18.52
N LYS A 201 -11.28 -5.33 17.52
CA LYS A 201 -12.71 -5.71 17.63
C LYS A 201 -12.94 -6.93 18.53
N THR A 202 -11.94 -7.80 18.69
CA THR A 202 -12.07 -9.02 19.50
C THR A 202 -11.85 -8.76 20.99
N GLU A 203 -11.01 -7.79 21.36
CA GLU A 203 -10.76 -7.47 22.78
C GLU A 203 -11.92 -6.70 23.45
N THR A 204 -12.62 -5.81 22.74
CA THR A 204 -13.71 -5.02 23.35
C THR A 204 -14.96 -5.85 23.69
N THR A 205 -15.11 -7.06 23.17
CA THR A 205 -16.30 -7.91 23.43
C THR A 205 -16.14 -8.81 24.67
N THR A 206 -14.93 -8.96 25.23
CA THR A 206 -14.67 -9.94 26.31
C THR A 206 -14.77 -9.37 27.73
N THR A 207 -15.02 -8.06 27.89
CA THR A 207 -15.13 -7.42 29.23
C THR A 207 -16.58 -7.09 29.63
N ALA A 208 -17.59 -7.64 28.95
CA ALA A 208 -19.01 -7.37 29.25
C ALA A 208 -19.81 -8.59 29.77
N THR A 209 -19.17 -9.70 30.17
CA THR A 209 -19.89 -10.88 30.69
C THR A 209 -19.51 -11.32 32.10
N ALA A 210 -18.52 -10.68 32.74
CA ALA A 210 -18.16 -10.98 34.12
C ALA A 210 -18.74 -9.95 35.10
N ARG A 211 -20.07 -9.94 35.29
CA ARG A 211 -20.77 -9.38 36.48
C ARG A 211 -22.28 -9.62 36.42
N ARG A 212 -22.72 -10.80 36.83
CA ARG A 212 -23.97 -10.94 37.61
C ARG A 212 -24.05 -12.33 38.25
N ASP A 213 -23.51 -12.40 39.47
CA ASP A 213 -23.85 -13.43 40.43
C ASP A 213 -25.31 -13.28 40.90
N GLY A 214 -25.93 -14.41 41.24
CA GLY A 214 -26.75 -14.51 42.45
C GLY A 214 -28.28 -14.44 42.33
N HIS A 215 -28.89 -15.62 42.19
CA HIS A 215 -29.99 -16.11 43.04
C HIS A 215 -31.31 -15.30 43.19
N SER A 216 -32.44 -15.81 42.67
CA SER A 216 -33.65 -16.16 43.46
C SER A 216 -34.85 -16.66 42.63
N ARG A 217 -35.25 -17.92 42.92
CA ARG A 217 -36.59 -18.53 43.13
C ARG A 217 -37.82 -18.15 42.28
N HIS A 218 -38.47 -19.22 41.77
CA HIS A 218 -39.92 -19.53 41.61
C HIS A 218 -40.89 -18.41 41.16
N LEU A 219 -41.72 -18.58 40.11
CA LEU A 219 -42.89 -19.48 40.04
C LEU A 219 -43.38 -19.69 38.56
N PRO A 220 -44.14 -20.76 38.25
CA PRO A 220 -44.75 -21.00 36.94
C PRO A 220 -46.27 -20.69 36.90
N ARG A 221 -46.74 -20.07 35.81
CA ARG A 221 -48.14 -20.00 35.27
C ARG A 221 -48.22 -18.78 34.35
N ALA A 222 -49.00 -18.69 33.28
CA ALA A 222 -49.88 -19.60 32.55
C ALA A 222 -50.12 -18.99 31.15
N PHE A 223 -50.53 -19.85 30.23
CA PHE A 223 -51.25 -19.60 28.99
C PHE A 223 -51.86 -18.20 28.76
N GLN A 224 -51.59 -17.62 27.58
CA GLN A 224 -52.66 -17.25 26.65
C GLN A 224 -52.14 -17.09 25.21
N ARG A 225 -52.54 -18.04 24.36
CA ARG A 225 -52.65 -17.85 22.91
C ARG A 225 -53.74 -16.82 22.66
N HIS A 226 -53.51 -15.86 21.78
CA HIS A 226 -54.45 -15.53 20.71
C HIS A 226 -53.70 -14.89 19.53
N GLN A 227 -54.07 -15.36 18.36
CA GLN A 227 -53.54 -15.06 17.02
C GLN A 227 -54.36 -13.90 16.37
N PRO A 228 -54.01 -13.45 15.15
CA PRO A 228 -54.06 -12.06 14.67
C PRO A 228 -55.32 -11.69 13.88
N LYS A 229 -55.43 -10.40 13.50
CA LYS A 229 -55.87 -9.87 12.18
C LYS A 229 -55.84 -8.33 12.25
N GLU A 230 -55.05 -7.66 11.42
CA GLU A 230 -55.44 -7.07 10.13
C GLU A 230 -56.57 -6.03 10.25
N SER A 231 -56.20 -4.75 10.17
CA SER A 231 -56.68 -3.74 9.22
C SER A 231 -55.91 -2.43 9.41
#